data_AF-A0A1B7LDX4-F1
#
_entry.id   AF-A0A1B7LDX4-F1
#
_cell.length_a   1.000
_cell.length_b   1.000
_cell.length_c   1.000
_cell.angle_alpha   90.00
_cell.angle_beta   90.00
_cell.angle_gamma   90.00
#
_symmetry.space_group_name_H-M   'P 1'
#
loop_
_entity.id
_entity.type
_entity.pdbx_description
1 polymer ?
#
loop_
_entity_poly.entity_id
_entity_poly.type
_entity_poly.pdbx_seq_one_letter_code
_entity_poly.pdbx_strand_id
1 'polypeptide(L)'
;MIVVSLREEKNNTVKYWYVEDAGGGCRAFSEVVVLVCEQPREIYTARVPLTWKTKESLEEVVCRLITGLMKKAGANKEDYYLVCPGNIFYGFHRWLSDNGYRWEQIKMEGLAHDAAESEFQRQIVRAGFPPHIHLVERNYRDFYRLVEDWVMQQPERHRYLKDREVRQKPVETRYVLKSNYGRPHYCSACRETVKPFTPMVEYKATRDGKRVRHYFHPSCSPVTPFKNKLVTMDAYIDGKQLTGVVIPCRTDTACAWCGGIIPAGEAAFYGYLDDRLFTGHLLCTGVQKAAKEI
;
A
#
# COMPACT_ATOMS: atom_id res chain seq x y z
N MET A 1 -6.87 -64.53 3.58
CA MET A 1 -5.79 -63.52 3.70
C MET A 1 -6.41 -62.14 3.59
N ILE A 2 -6.48 -61.39 4.68
CA ILE A 2 -6.94 -59.99 4.69
C ILE A 2 -5.68 -59.13 4.68
N VAL A 3 -5.43 -58.44 3.57
CA VAL A 3 -4.34 -57.47 3.46
C VAL A 3 -4.87 -56.15 4.02
N VAL A 4 -4.55 -55.87 5.28
CA VAL A 4 -4.85 -54.57 5.90
C VAL A 4 -3.80 -53.59 5.38
N SER A 5 -4.20 -52.74 4.42
CA SER A 5 -3.40 -51.60 3.96
C SER A 5 -3.32 -50.60 5.10
N LEU A 6 -2.15 -50.54 5.75
CA LEU A 6 -1.79 -49.49 6.70
C LEU A 6 -1.72 -48.18 5.92
N ARG A 7 -2.76 -47.35 6.08
CA ARG A 7 -2.71 -45.93 5.68
C ARG A 7 -1.72 -45.26 6.63
N GLU A 8 -0.58 -44.83 6.09
CA GLU A 8 0.31 -43.90 6.79
C GLU A 8 -0.51 -42.66 7.18
N GLU A 9 -0.74 -42.48 8.47
CA GLU A 9 -1.23 -41.23 9.03
C GLU A 9 -0.17 -40.16 8.74
N LYS A 10 -0.38 -39.37 7.68
CA LYS A 10 0.36 -38.14 7.47
C LYS A 10 0.08 -37.25 8.67
N ASN A 11 1.02 -37.21 9.60
CA ASN A 11 1.05 -36.26 10.69
C ASN A 11 1.05 -34.87 10.04
N ASN A 12 -0.12 -34.24 9.97
CA ASN A 12 -0.33 -33.00 9.23
C ASN A 12 0.14 -31.85 10.12
N THR A 13 1.45 -31.78 10.34
CA THR A 13 2.07 -30.67 11.06
C THR A 13 1.85 -29.40 10.26
N VAL A 14 1.20 -28.41 10.89
CA VAL A 14 0.98 -27.09 10.31
C VAL A 14 2.31 -26.53 9.83
N LYS A 15 2.42 -26.23 8.53
CA LYS A 15 3.60 -25.57 7.98
C LYS A 15 3.47 -24.06 8.15
N TYR A 16 4.61 -23.41 8.36
CA TYR A 16 4.74 -21.96 8.32
C TYR A 16 5.39 -21.56 7.00
N TRP A 17 4.72 -20.70 6.26
CA TRP A 17 5.15 -20.20 4.96
C TRP A 17 5.47 -18.71 5.03
N TYR A 18 6.71 -18.36 4.73
CA TYR A 18 7.21 -17.00 4.69
C TYR A 18 7.20 -16.48 3.26
N VAL A 19 6.63 -15.30 3.04
CA VAL A 19 6.54 -14.64 1.73
C VAL A 19 7.27 -13.31 1.76
N GLU A 20 8.27 -13.18 0.90
CA GLU A 20 9.15 -11.99 0.81
C GLU A 20 9.47 -11.66 -0.66
N ASP A 21 9.87 -10.41 -0.91
CA ASP A 21 10.41 -9.93 -2.17
C ASP A 21 11.82 -9.33 -2.05
N ALA A 22 12.50 -9.21 -3.19
CA ALA A 22 13.73 -8.45 -3.32
C ALA A 22 13.80 -7.74 -4.68
N GLY A 23 14.50 -6.60 -4.72
CA GLY A 23 14.71 -5.84 -5.95
C GLY A 23 13.62 -4.82 -6.27
N GLY A 24 12.58 -4.65 -5.43
CA GLY A 24 11.50 -3.67 -5.63
C GLY A 24 11.99 -2.24 -5.85
N GLY A 25 13.02 -1.83 -5.11
CA GLY A 25 13.61 -0.50 -5.23
C GLY A 25 14.54 -0.27 -6.43
N CYS A 26 14.99 -1.34 -7.09
CA CYS A 26 15.89 -1.24 -8.24
C CYS A 26 15.10 -1.00 -9.52
N ARG A 27 15.54 -0.09 -10.39
CA ARG A 27 14.93 0.13 -11.72
C ARG A 27 15.29 -0.94 -12.74
N ALA A 28 16.33 -1.72 -12.47
CA ALA A 28 16.78 -2.80 -13.30
C ALA A 28 16.45 -4.16 -12.67
N PHE A 29 16.39 -5.18 -13.52
CA PHE A 29 16.13 -6.57 -13.21
C PHE A 29 14.74 -6.85 -12.65
N SER A 30 14.38 -8.13 -12.60
CA SER A 30 13.07 -8.53 -12.10
C SER A 30 13.02 -8.35 -10.59
N GLU A 31 11.88 -7.96 -10.04
CA GLU A 31 11.62 -8.26 -8.62
C GLU A 31 11.57 -9.77 -8.45
N VAL A 32 12.21 -10.27 -7.41
CA VAL A 32 12.12 -11.66 -7.01
C VAL A 32 11.07 -11.74 -5.91
N VAL A 33 10.22 -12.75 -5.98
CA VAL A 33 9.31 -13.10 -4.89
C VAL A 33 9.57 -14.54 -4.48
N VAL A 34 9.52 -14.82 -3.18
CA VAL A 34 9.82 -16.14 -2.62
C VAL A 34 8.68 -16.64 -1.72
N LEU A 35 8.56 -17.96 -1.65
CA LEU A 35 7.73 -18.69 -0.69
C LEU A 35 8.63 -19.71 -0.01
N VAL A 36 8.81 -19.60 1.30
CA VAL A 36 9.77 -20.39 2.07
C VAL A 36 9.08 -21.11 3.21
N CYS A 37 9.40 -22.39 3.41
CA CYS A 37 9.13 -23.09 4.66
C CYS A 37 10.47 -23.44 5.32
N GLU A 38 10.57 -23.29 6.63
CA GLU A 38 11.80 -23.64 7.36
C GLU A 38 11.77 -25.09 7.84
N GLN A 39 10.57 -25.65 8.06
CA GLN A 39 10.36 -26.98 8.62
C GLN A 39 9.21 -27.70 7.89
N PRO A 40 9.50 -28.53 6.88
CA PRO A 40 10.83 -28.80 6.31
C PRO A 40 11.37 -27.60 5.51
N ARG A 41 12.69 -27.56 5.29
CA ARG A 41 13.32 -26.49 4.50
C ARG A 41 12.93 -26.62 3.04
N GLU A 42 12.08 -25.71 2.58
CA GLU A 42 11.61 -25.61 1.20
C GLU A 42 11.70 -24.16 0.73
N ILE A 43 12.19 -23.93 -0.49
CA ILE A 43 12.35 -22.58 -1.06
C ILE A 43 11.83 -22.60 -2.50
N TYR A 44 10.80 -21.79 -2.74
CA TYR A 44 10.22 -21.58 -4.06
C TYR A 44 10.40 -20.12 -4.46
N THR A 45 10.81 -19.87 -5.70
CA THR A 45 11.06 -18.50 -6.18
C THR A 45 10.33 -18.24 -7.50
N ALA A 46 9.95 -16.99 -7.72
CA ALA A 46 9.47 -16.49 -9.00
C ALA A 46 10.04 -15.11 -9.26
N ARG A 47 10.07 -14.72 -10.54
CA ARG A 47 10.54 -13.41 -10.98
C ARG A 47 9.36 -12.66 -11.60
N VAL A 48 9.12 -11.45 -11.11
CA VAL A 48 8.13 -10.54 -11.70
C VAL A 48 8.65 -10.10 -13.07
N PRO A 49 7.92 -10.36 -14.18
CA PRO A 49 8.37 -9.96 -15.52
C PRO A 49 8.76 -8.48 -15.59
N LEU A 50 9.78 -8.15 -16.38
CA LEU A 50 10.19 -6.75 -16.57
C LEU A 50 9.08 -5.89 -17.19
N THR A 51 8.26 -6.51 -18.04
CA THR A 51 7.07 -5.94 -18.70
C THR A 51 6.02 -7.03 -18.90
N TRP A 52 4.76 -6.65 -19.11
CA TRP A 52 3.65 -7.55 -19.46
C TRP A 52 2.59 -6.80 -20.27
N LYS A 53 1.82 -7.52 -21.09
CA LYS A 53 0.80 -6.91 -21.98
C LYS A 53 -0.60 -6.86 -21.38
N THR A 54 -0.82 -7.62 -20.31
CA THR A 54 -2.12 -7.69 -19.63
C THR A 54 -2.39 -6.38 -18.87
N LYS A 55 -3.66 -6.06 -18.63
CA LYS A 55 -4.04 -4.92 -17.78
C LYS A 55 -3.88 -5.20 -16.28
N GLU A 56 -3.19 -6.29 -15.93
CA GLU A 56 -2.89 -6.63 -14.55
C GLU A 56 -2.01 -5.53 -13.94
N SER A 57 -2.34 -5.11 -12.74
CA SER A 57 -1.47 -4.33 -11.87
C SER A 57 -0.30 -5.18 -11.36
N LEU A 58 0.74 -4.52 -10.86
CA LEU A 58 1.88 -5.20 -10.23
C LEU A 58 1.44 -6.12 -9.07
N GLU A 59 0.47 -5.69 -8.26
CA GLU A 59 -0.06 -6.46 -7.13
C GLU A 59 -0.79 -7.74 -7.60
N GLU A 60 -1.53 -7.66 -8.71
CA GLU A 60 -2.19 -8.83 -9.32
C GLU A 60 -1.18 -9.82 -9.90
N VAL A 61 -0.14 -9.31 -10.60
CA VAL A 61 0.95 -10.15 -11.10
C VAL A 61 1.66 -10.87 -9.96
N VAL A 62 1.98 -10.18 -8.87
CA VAL A 62 2.62 -10.79 -7.69
C VAL A 62 1.70 -11.79 -7.00
N CYS A 63 0.43 -11.47 -6.81
CA CYS A 63 -0.55 -12.39 -6.25
C CYS A 63 -0.63 -13.69 -7.09
N ARG A 64 -0.68 -13.58 -8.43
CA ARG A 64 -0.69 -14.74 -9.33
C ARG A 64 0.61 -15.55 -9.24
N LEU A 65 1.77 -14.90 -9.12
CA LEU A 65 3.05 -15.60 -8.97
C LEU A 65 3.13 -16.36 -7.65
N ILE A 66 2.81 -15.70 -6.52
CA ILE A 66 2.85 -16.33 -5.19
C ILE A 66 1.83 -17.47 -5.07
N THR A 67 0.59 -17.30 -5.53
CA THR A 67 -0.40 -18.39 -5.56
C THR A 67 0.06 -19.55 -6.44
N GLY A 68 0.78 -19.26 -7.53
CA GLY A 68 1.48 -20.27 -8.33
C GLY A 68 2.57 -21.02 -7.54
N LEU A 69 3.35 -20.33 -6.70
CA LEU A 69 4.32 -20.96 -5.79
C LEU A 69 3.63 -21.81 -4.73
N MET A 70 2.55 -21.32 -4.12
CA MET A 70 1.75 -22.06 -3.13
C MET A 70 1.25 -23.38 -3.72
N LYS A 71 0.71 -23.35 -4.94
CA LYS A 71 0.26 -24.56 -5.65
C LYS A 71 1.40 -25.55 -5.88
N LYS A 72 2.59 -25.07 -6.27
CA LYS A 72 3.78 -25.92 -6.47
C LYS A 72 4.26 -26.54 -5.16
N ALA A 73 4.16 -25.80 -4.06
CA ALA A 73 4.58 -26.23 -2.73
C ALA A 73 3.59 -27.16 -2.04
N GLY A 74 2.38 -27.33 -2.59
CA GLY A 74 1.28 -28.00 -1.89
C GLY A 74 0.80 -27.26 -0.65
N ALA A 75 1.06 -25.95 -0.58
CA ALA A 75 0.65 -25.10 0.53
C ALA A 75 -0.87 -24.93 0.52
N ASN A 76 -1.51 -25.03 1.68
CA ASN A 76 -2.97 -25.10 1.80
C ASN A 76 -3.50 -24.26 2.97
N LYS A 77 -4.83 -24.24 3.18
CA LYS A 77 -5.48 -23.36 4.16
C LYS A 77 -5.21 -23.71 5.62
N GLU A 78 -4.77 -24.94 5.91
CA GLU A 78 -4.38 -25.37 7.26
C GLU A 78 -2.99 -24.84 7.64
N ASP A 79 -2.17 -24.47 6.65
CA ASP A 79 -0.88 -23.84 6.87
C ASP A 79 -1.04 -22.39 7.33
N TYR A 80 0.04 -21.84 7.90
CA TYR A 80 0.09 -20.46 8.36
C TYR A 80 1.03 -19.61 7.50
N TYR A 81 0.58 -18.42 7.10
CA TYR A 81 1.31 -17.57 6.17
C TYR A 81 1.80 -16.28 6.84
N LEU A 82 3.11 -16.07 6.80
CA LEU A 82 3.77 -14.88 7.30
C LEU A 82 4.20 -14.07 6.08
N VAL A 83 3.65 -12.87 5.90
CA VAL A 83 3.83 -12.10 4.67
C VAL A 83 4.49 -10.75 4.96
N CYS A 84 5.47 -10.36 4.13
CA CYS A 84 6.09 -9.04 4.22
C CYS A 84 5.03 -7.92 4.10
N PRO A 85 5.15 -6.81 4.85
CA PRO A 85 4.22 -5.67 4.78
C PRO A 85 4.40 -4.83 3.49
N GLY A 86 5.30 -5.23 2.59
CA GLY A 86 5.56 -4.55 1.32
C GLY A 86 4.28 -4.32 0.51
N ASN A 87 4.12 -3.12 -0.04
CA ASN A 87 2.91 -2.73 -0.78
C ASN A 87 2.60 -3.66 -1.97
N ILE A 88 3.62 -4.31 -2.53
CA ILE A 88 3.47 -5.24 -3.66
C ILE A 88 2.60 -6.46 -3.30
N PHE A 89 2.49 -6.77 -2.00
CA PHE A 89 1.71 -7.88 -1.48
C PHE A 89 0.28 -7.51 -1.07
N TYR A 90 -0.17 -6.25 -1.20
CA TYR A 90 -1.51 -5.86 -0.75
C TYR A 90 -2.64 -6.64 -1.45
N GLY A 91 -2.51 -6.88 -2.77
CA GLY A 91 -3.41 -7.79 -3.49
C GLY A 91 -3.40 -9.21 -2.92
N PHE A 92 -2.23 -9.72 -2.53
CA PHE A 92 -2.08 -11.05 -1.94
C PHE A 92 -2.61 -11.15 -0.50
N HIS A 93 -2.42 -10.11 0.33
CA HIS A 93 -3.01 -9.99 1.67
C HIS A 93 -4.54 -10.09 1.62
N ARG A 94 -5.14 -9.37 0.68
CA ARG A 94 -6.59 -9.45 0.44
C ARG A 94 -7.00 -10.83 -0.02
N TRP A 95 -6.30 -11.39 -1.00
CA TRP A 95 -6.59 -12.73 -1.52
C TRP A 95 -6.53 -13.81 -0.42
N LEU A 96 -5.55 -13.79 0.47
CA LEU A 96 -5.47 -14.71 1.61
C LEU A 96 -6.69 -14.58 2.53
N SER A 97 -7.07 -13.34 2.85
CA SER A 97 -8.23 -13.04 3.71
C SER A 97 -9.54 -13.50 3.08
N ASP A 98 -9.78 -13.13 1.82
CA ASP A 98 -11.01 -13.46 1.08
C ASP A 98 -11.17 -14.97 0.88
N ASN A 99 -10.04 -15.71 0.84
CA ASN A 99 -10.04 -17.16 0.68
C ASN A 99 -9.93 -17.93 2.01
N GLY A 100 -9.95 -17.25 3.16
CA GLY A 100 -9.96 -17.89 4.47
C GLY A 100 -8.65 -18.59 4.85
N TYR A 101 -7.51 -18.08 4.39
CA TYR A 101 -6.19 -18.53 4.84
C TYR A 101 -5.83 -17.90 6.19
N ARG A 102 -5.05 -18.61 7.00
CA ARG A 102 -4.47 -18.09 8.24
C ARG A 102 -3.19 -17.33 7.94
N TRP A 103 -3.16 -16.02 8.18
CA TRP A 103 -2.00 -15.22 7.83
C TRP A 103 -1.85 -13.97 8.71
N GLU A 104 -0.63 -13.43 8.75
CA GLU A 104 -0.35 -12.13 9.33
C GLU A 104 0.83 -11.43 8.63
N GLN A 105 1.01 -10.14 8.92
CA GLN A 105 2.14 -9.37 8.45
C GLN A 105 3.30 -9.46 9.43
N ILE A 106 4.49 -9.78 8.95
CA ILE A 106 5.72 -9.69 9.76
C ILE A 106 6.82 -8.99 8.99
N LYS A 107 7.72 -8.34 9.73
CA LYS A 107 9.00 -7.91 9.17
C LYS A 107 9.84 -9.17 8.93
N MET A 108 10.21 -9.44 7.68
CA MET A 108 10.98 -10.63 7.38
C MET A 108 12.44 -10.45 7.74
N GLU A 109 12.99 -11.50 8.32
CA GLU A 109 14.39 -11.68 8.61
C GLU A 109 14.72 -13.18 8.37
N GLY A 110 16.00 -13.54 8.34
CA GLY A 110 16.40 -14.95 8.17
C GLY A 110 16.15 -15.52 6.78
N LEU A 111 15.74 -16.80 6.71
CA LEU A 111 15.84 -17.61 5.50
C LEU A 111 15.09 -17.03 4.29
N ALA A 112 13.88 -16.50 4.49
CA ALA A 112 13.09 -15.94 3.40
C ALA A 112 13.73 -14.69 2.80
N HIS A 113 14.25 -13.81 3.67
CA HIS A 113 14.97 -12.62 3.28
C HIS A 113 16.25 -12.97 2.51
N ASP A 114 17.07 -13.85 3.07
CA ASP A 114 18.32 -14.29 2.44
C ASP A 114 18.07 -14.96 1.09
N ALA A 115 17.00 -15.77 0.98
CA ALA A 115 16.61 -16.42 -0.27
C ALA A 115 16.21 -15.41 -1.36
N ALA A 116 15.41 -14.40 -1.01
CA ALA A 116 15.00 -13.34 -1.94
C ALA A 116 16.20 -12.52 -2.42
N GLU A 117 17.05 -12.04 -1.51
CA GLU A 117 18.23 -11.24 -1.84
C GLU A 117 19.25 -12.04 -2.65
N SER A 118 19.52 -13.29 -2.26
CA SER A 118 20.45 -14.16 -2.98
C SER A 118 19.98 -14.44 -4.40
N GLU A 119 18.68 -14.66 -4.62
CA GLU A 119 18.14 -14.88 -5.96
C GLU A 119 18.15 -13.60 -6.80
N PHE A 120 17.94 -12.43 -6.18
CA PHE A 120 18.13 -11.14 -6.84
C PHE A 120 19.61 -10.93 -7.25
N GLN A 121 20.56 -11.20 -6.35
CA GLN A 121 21.99 -11.16 -6.66
C GLN A 121 22.35 -12.14 -7.79
N ARG A 122 21.81 -13.35 -7.76
CA ARG A 122 22.10 -14.39 -8.75
C ARG A 122 21.67 -13.97 -10.16
N GLN A 123 20.52 -13.30 -10.32
CA GLN A 123 20.11 -12.84 -11.66
C GLN A 123 21.00 -11.72 -12.20
N ILE A 124 21.44 -10.79 -11.35
CA ILE A 124 22.29 -9.67 -11.83
C ILE A 124 23.70 -10.17 -12.19
N VAL A 125 24.26 -11.09 -11.39
CA VAL A 125 25.55 -11.72 -11.68
C VAL A 125 25.49 -12.54 -12.98
N ARG A 126 24.42 -13.31 -13.18
CA ARG A 126 24.19 -14.04 -14.45
C ARG A 126 24.11 -13.13 -15.67
N ALA A 127 23.73 -11.87 -15.49
CA ALA A 127 23.71 -10.88 -16.56
C ALA A 127 25.07 -10.19 -16.81
N GLY A 128 26.08 -10.49 -15.99
CA GLY A 128 27.45 -9.95 -16.11
C GLY A 128 27.81 -8.89 -15.06
N PHE A 129 26.98 -8.66 -14.04
CA PHE A 129 27.33 -7.76 -12.94
C PHE A 129 28.47 -8.37 -12.09
N PRO A 130 29.46 -7.58 -11.63
CA PRO A 130 30.61 -8.12 -10.90
C PRO A 130 30.21 -8.86 -9.61
N PRO A 131 30.58 -10.14 -9.43
CA PRO A 131 30.08 -10.97 -8.33
C PRO A 131 30.58 -10.55 -6.95
N HIS A 132 31.71 -9.83 -6.88
CA HIS A 132 32.25 -9.32 -5.62
C HIS A 132 31.46 -8.10 -5.09
N ILE A 133 30.69 -7.43 -5.94
CA ILE A 133 29.81 -6.33 -5.54
C ILE A 133 28.46 -6.92 -5.11
N HIS A 134 28.15 -6.79 -3.82
CA HIS A 134 26.94 -7.31 -3.20
C HIS A 134 26.37 -6.27 -2.23
N LEU A 135 25.12 -6.49 -1.80
CA LEU A 135 24.50 -5.67 -0.77
C LEU A 135 25.25 -5.84 0.55
N VAL A 136 25.68 -4.73 1.14
CA VAL A 136 26.37 -4.68 2.44
C VAL A 136 25.54 -3.85 3.40
N GLU A 137 25.36 -4.31 4.64
CA GLU A 137 24.68 -3.59 5.73
C GLU A 137 23.28 -3.06 5.35
N ARG A 138 22.56 -3.78 4.47
CA ARG A 138 21.25 -3.36 3.95
C ARG A 138 21.28 -1.96 3.30
N ASN A 139 22.42 -1.53 2.76
CA ASN A 139 22.53 -0.28 2.00
C ASN A 139 21.98 -0.44 0.57
N TYR A 140 20.67 -0.66 0.46
CA TYR A 140 19.98 -0.88 -0.81
C TYR A 140 20.12 0.32 -1.76
N ARG A 141 20.17 1.54 -1.24
CA ARG A 141 20.24 2.75 -2.05
C ARG A 141 21.50 2.77 -2.91
N ASP A 142 22.66 2.57 -2.30
CA ASP A 142 23.92 2.63 -3.03
C ASP A 142 24.11 1.39 -3.89
N PHE A 143 23.74 0.21 -3.38
CA PHE A 143 23.78 -1.03 -4.17
C PHE A 143 22.91 -0.94 -5.44
N TYR A 144 21.65 -0.48 -5.33
CA TYR A 144 20.79 -0.33 -6.50
C TYR A 144 21.29 0.77 -7.45
N ARG A 145 21.90 1.84 -6.95
CA ARG A 145 22.54 2.85 -7.80
C ARG A 145 23.67 2.22 -8.62
N LEU A 146 24.54 1.41 -8.01
CA LEU A 146 25.62 0.72 -8.73
C LEU A 146 25.10 -0.21 -9.82
N VAL A 147 24.04 -0.98 -9.53
CA VAL A 147 23.40 -1.86 -10.53
C VAL A 147 22.80 -1.05 -11.67
N GLU A 148 22.09 0.04 -11.36
CA GLU A 148 21.50 0.92 -12.37
C GLU A 148 22.57 1.59 -13.23
N ASP A 149 23.63 2.13 -12.64
CA ASP A 149 24.74 2.75 -13.37
C ASP A 149 25.42 1.74 -14.30
N TRP A 150 25.65 0.50 -13.83
CA TRP A 150 26.19 -0.58 -14.67
C TRP A 150 25.27 -0.93 -15.85
N VAL A 151 23.94 -0.89 -15.68
CA VAL A 151 22.99 -1.08 -16.79
C VAL A 151 23.06 0.10 -17.77
N MET A 152 23.15 1.33 -17.28
CA MET A 152 23.16 2.54 -18.10
C MET A 152 24.46 2.75 -18.88
N GLN A 153 25.56 2.09 -18.49
CA GLN A 153 26.85 2.18 -19.18
C GLN A 153 26.87 1.53 -20.57
N GLN A 154 25.99 0.56 -20.86
CA GLN A 154 25.99 -0.14 -22.14
C GLN A 154 24.55 -0.32 -22.69
N PRO A 155 24.23 0.18 -23.90
CA PRO A 155 22.87 0.17 -24.43
C PRO A 155 22.19 -1.22 -24.49
N GLU A 156 22.95 -2.29 -24.74
CA GLU A 156 22.41 -3.64 -24.82
C GLU A 156 21.92 -4.17 -23.46
N ARG A 157 22.37 -3.58 -22.35
CA ARG A 157 21.89 -3.89 -20.99
C ARG A 157 20.56 -3.23 -20.67
N HIS A 158 20.10 -2.25 -21.46
CA HIS A 158 18.79 -1.61 -21.25
C HIS A 158 17.62 -2.60 -21.30
N ARG A 159 17.81 -3.78 -21.90
CA ARG A 159 16.85 -4.90 -21.84
C ARG A 159 16.54 -5.38 -20.42
N TYR A 160 17.37 -5.06 -19.44
CA TYR A 160 17.15 -5.36 -18.03
C TYR A 160 16.33 -4.29 -17.31
N LEU A 161 16.03 -3.16 -17.94
CA LEU A 161 15.21 -2.11 -17.32
C LEU A 161 13.76 -2.57 -17.17
N LYS A 162 13.19 -2.29 -16.00
CA LYS A 162 11.77 -2.50 -15.74
C LYS A 162 10.95 -1.50 -16.55
N ASP A 163 9.86 -1.99 -17.14
CA ASP A 163 8.86 -1.16 -17.80
C ASP A 163 8.04 -0.41 -16.75
N ARG A 164 8.23 0.92 -16.72
CA ARG A 164 7.57 1.79 -15.76
C ARG A 164 6.11 2.04 -16.07
N GLU A 165 5.65 1.81 -17.29
CA GLU A 165 4.25 2.06 -17.64
C GLU A 165 3.35 1.03 -16.98
N VAL A 166 3.66 -0.25 -17.17
CA VAL A 166 2.87 -1.36 -16.64
C VAL A 166 3.04 -1.55 -15.12
N ARG A 167 4.15 -1.07 -14.56
CA ARG A 167 4.45 -1.11 -13.11
C ARG A 167 3.91 0.09 -12.33
N GLN A 168 3.29 1.07 -12.99
CA GLN A 168 2.70 2.19 -12.29
C GLN A 168 1.48 1.76 -11.48
N LYS A 169 1.37 2.28 -10.25
CA LYS A 169 0.12 2.13 -9.49
C LYS A 169 -1.05 2.73 -10.28
N PRO A 170 -2.25 2.11 -10.20
CA PRO A 170 -3.45 2.61 -10.85
C PRO A 170 -3.66 4.10 -10.55
N VAL A 171 -4.14 4.84 -11.55
CA VAL A 171 -4.26 6.30 -11.48
C VAL A 171 -5.15 6.72 -10.31
N GLU A 172 -6.18 5.94 -10.00
CA GLU A 172 -7.13 6.13 -8.90
C GLU A 172 -6.43 6.20 -7.54
N THR A 173 -5.38 5.40 -7.34
CA THR A 173 -4.59 5.42 -6.08
C THR A 173 -3.84 6.73 -5.86
N ARG A 174 -3.76 7.59 -6.88
CA ARG A 174 -3.15 8.92 -6.82
C ARG A 174 -4.13 9.99 -6.37
N TYR A 175 -5.45 9.73 -6.44
CA TYR A 175 -6.52 10.64 -6.04
C TYR A 175 -7.00 10.26 -4.64
N VAL A 176 -6.61 11.05 -3.64
CA VAL A 176 -6.89 10.76 -2.23
C VAL A 176 -7.93 11.72 -1.70
N LEU A 177 -9.05 11.19 -1.19
CA LEU A 177 -10.06 11.98 -0.48
C LEU A 177 -9.62 12.27 0.96
N LYS A 178 -9.61 13.56 1.33
CA LYS A 178 -9.14 14.04 2.64
C LYS A 178 -9.71 15.42 2.95
N SER A 179 -9.51 15.88 4.19
CA SER A 179 -9.70 17.30 4.54
C SER A 179 -8.51 18.15 4.05
N ASN A 180 -8.78 19.38 3.63
CA ASN A 180 -7.75 20.36 3.31
C ASN A 180 -7.23 21.15 4.54
N TYR A 181 -7.73 20.86 5.75
CA TYR A 181 -7.40 21.60 6.97
C TYR A 181 -7.65 23.12 6.77
N GLY A 182 -6.95 23.99 7.51
CA GLY A 182 -7.12 25.44 7.38
C GLY A 182 -6.58 26.09 6.08
N ARG A 183 -6.24 25.34 5.03
CA ARG A 183 -5.66 25.93 3.80
C ARG A 183 -6.66 25.87 2.63
N PRO A 184 -7.05 27.02 2.04
CA PRO A 184 -7.84 27.01 0.81
C PRO A 184 -6.98 26.51 -0.36
N HIS A 185 -7.63 25.91 -1.34
CA HIS A 185 -7.02 25.48 -2.59
C HIS A 185 -7.91 25.85 -3.77
N TYR A 186 -7.37 25.89 -4.97
CA TYR A 186 -8.16 26.06 -6.20
C TYR A 186 -8.41 24.70 -6.84
N CYS A 187 -9.67 24.45 -7.19
CA CYS A 187 -10.06 23.25 -7.91
C CYS A 187 -9.46 23.28 -9.32
N SER A 188 -8.77 22.21 -9.70
CA SER A 188 -8.10 22.12 -11.01
C SER A 188 -9.08 21.89 -12.17
N ALA A 189 -10.33 21.52 -11.86
CA ALA A 189 -11.41 21.34 -12.83
C ALA A 189 -12.25 22.62 -12.99
N CYS A 190 -13.00 23.03 -11.95
CA CYS A 190 -13.92 24.18 -12.04
C CYS A 190 -13.26 25.54 -11.76
N ARG A 191 -11.99 25.58 -11.30
CA ARG A 191 -11.25 26.79 -10.92
C ARG A 191 -11.77 27.53 -9.69
N GLU A 192 -12.90 27.11 -9.14
CA GLU A 192 -13.43 27.63 -7.87
C GLU A 192 -12.60 27.22 -6.65
N THR A 193 -12.78 27.97 -5.56
CA THR A 193 -12.06 27.72 -4.30
C THR A 193 -12.64 26.51 -3.56
N VAL A 194 -11.76 25.60 -3.13
CA VAL A 194 -12.04 24.57 -2.13
C VAL A 194 -11.83 25.20 -0.76
N LYS A 195 -12.93 25.47 -0.05
CA LYS A 195 -12.93 26.17 1.25
C LYS A 195 -12.11 25.41 2.29
N PRO A 196 -11.42 26.09 3.22
CA PRO A 196 -10.74 25.44 4.34
C PRO A 196 -11.67 24.48 5.09
N PHE A 197 -11.12 23.45 5.72
CA PHE A 197 -11.85 22.45 6.50
C PHE A 197 -13.01 21.78 5.75
N THR A 198 -12.88 21.58 4.44
CA THR A 198 -13.86 20.85 3.63
C THR A 198 -13.24 19.59 3.01
N PRO A 199 -14.09 18.62 2.61
CA PRO A 199 -13.65 17.49 1.80
C PRO A 199 -12.99 17.96 0.50
N MET A 200 -11.86 17.35 0.15
CA MET A 200 -11.08 17.65 -1.03
C MET A 200 -10.42 16.38 -1.56
N VAL A 201 -10.30 16.27 -2.89
CA VAL A 201 -9.47 15.25 -3.52
C VAL A 201 -8.11 15.84 -3.87
N GLU A 202 -7.04 15.24 -3.35
CA GLU A 202 -5.66 15.56 -3.68
C GLU A 202 -5.10 14.51 -4.66
N TYR A 203 -4.79 14.94 -5.88
CA TYR A 203 -4.02 14.15 -6.83
C TYR A 203 -2.51 14.30 -6.55
N LYS A 204 -1.78 13.18 -6.46
CA LYS A 204 -0.32 13.16 -6.28
C LYS A 204 0.35 12.29 -7.33
N ALA A 205 1.27 12.88 -8.09
CA ALA A 205 2.15 12.12 -8.96
C ALA A 205 3.57 12.68 -8.95
N THR A 206 4.51 11.88 -9.45
CA THR A 206 5.84 12.35 -9.82
C THR A 206 5.92 12.31 -11.35
N ARG A 207 6.21 13.45 -11.97
CA ARG A 207 6.47 13.56 -13.42
C ARG A 207 7.86 14.15 -13.60
N ASP A 208 8.73 13.46 -14.34
CA ASP A 208 10.12 13.89 -14.59
C ASP A 208 10.89 14.26 -13.32
N GLY A 209 10.71 13.45 -12.26
CA GLY A 209 11.33 13.68 -10.94
C GLY A 209 10.68 14.79 -10.11
N LYS A 210 9.74 15.56 -10.67
CA LYS A 210 9.03 16.63 -9.96
C LYS A 210 7.70 16.13 -9.40
N ARG A 211 7.43 16.49 -8.15
CA ARG A 211 6.13 16.21 -7.50
C ARG A 211 5.08 17.15 -8.07
N VAL A 212 4.06 16.58 -8.70
CA VAL A 212 2.89 17.29 -9.23
C VAL A 212 1.72 17.07 -8.26
N ARG A 213 1.03 18.15 -7.92
CA ARG A 213 -0.18 18.11 -7.10
C ARG A 213 -1.30 18.88 -7.76
N HIS A 214 -2.48 18.28 -7.78
CA HIS A 214 -3.72 18.94 -8.18
C HIS A 214 -4.77 18.73 -7.09
N TYR A 215 -5.67 19.69 -6.95
CA TYR A 215 -6.71 19.67 -5.94
C TYR A 215 -8.06 19.78 -6.63
N PHE A 216 -9.05 19.04 -6.15
CA PHE A 216 -10.40 19.03 -6.71
C PHE A 216 -11.43 19.06 -5.59
N HIS A 217 -12.58 19.70 -5.83
CA HIS A 217 -13.78 19.34 -5.07
C HIS A 217 -14.09 17.85 -5.30
N PRO A 218 -14.69 17.14 -4.32
CA PRO A 218 -15.05 15.74 -4.49
C PRO A 218 -15.90 15.47 -5.75
N SER A 219 -16.89 16.34 -6.01
CA SER A 219 -17.76 16.26 -7.20
C SER A 219 -17.06 16.61 -8.52
N CYS A 220 -15.92 17.29 -8.47
CA CYS A 220 -15.13 17.67 -9.63
C CYS A 220 -13.97 16.71 -9.91
N SER A 221 -13.81 15.65 -9.09
CA SER A 221 -12.75 14.67 -9.27
C SER A 221 -12.97 13.87 -10.57
N PRO A 222 -11.95 13.69 -11.43
CA PRO A 222 -12.11 12.95 -12.68
C PRO A 222 -12.26 11.43 -12.47
N VAL A 223 -12.00 10.94 -11.26
CA VAL A 223 -12.10 9.53 -10.87
C VAL A 223 -12.71 9.45 -9.47
N THR A 224 -13.28 8.30 -9.14
CA THR A 224 -13.66 8.00 -7.75
C THR A 224 -12.37 7.88 -6.92
N PRO A 225 -12.16 8.74 -5.91
CA PRO A 225 -10.91 8.76 -5.15
C PRO A 225 -10.73 7.49 -4.32
N PHE A 226 -9.50 7.01 -4.23
CA PHE A 226 -9.15 5.82 -3.45
C PHE A 226 -8.82 6.20 -2.01
N LYS A 227 -9.24 5.35 -1.06
CA LYS A 227 -8.89 5.38 0.38
C LYS A 227 -9.37 6.63 1.11
N ASN A 228 -10.38 6.44 1.95
CA ASN A 228 -10.99 7.48 2.74
C ASN A 228 -10.27 7.64 4.10
N LYS A 229 -9.45 8.70 4.27
CA LYS A 229 -8.99 9.14 5.61
C LYS A 229 -9.86 10.28 6.15
N LEU A 230 -10.88 10.66 5.41
CA LEU A 230 -11.77 11.74 5.78
C LEU A 230 -12.82 11.18 6.72
N VAL A 231 -12.81 11.67 7.96
CA VAL A 231 -13.92 11.45 8.88
C VAL A 231 -14.88 12.62 8.70
N THR A 232 -16.12 12.33 8.33
CA THR A 232 -17.20 13.31 8.29
C THR A 232 -18.20 13.04 9.41
N MET A 233 -18.88 14.08 9.85
CA MET A 233 -19.92 13.98 10.87
C MET A 233 -21.00 15.02 10.55
N ASP A 234 -22.22 14.73 10.97
CA ASP A 234 -23.30 15.71 10.97
C ASP A 234 -23.41 16.35 12.36
N ALA A 235 -23.66 17.65 12.39
CA ALA A 235 -23.90 18.41 13.60
C ALA A 235 -25.17 19.25 13.44
N TYR A 236 -25.70 19.73 14.57
CA TYR A 236 -26.84 20.64 14.57
C TYR A 236 -26.52 21.89 15.37
N ILE A 237 -26.77 23.06 14.78
CA ILE A 237 -26.69 24.35 15.47
C ILE A 237 -27.93 25.17 15.15
N ASP A 238 -28.58 25.71 16.18
CA ASP A 238 -29.83 26.46 16.05
C ASP A 238 -30.91 25.72 15.23
N GLY A 239 -30.99 24.40 15.38
CA GLY A 239 -31.93 23.54 14.66
C GLY A 239 -31.59 23.26 13.19
N LYS A 240 -30.49 23.79 12.67
CA LYS A 240 -30.01 23.54 11.30
C LYS A 240 -28.94 22.44 11.29
N GLN A 241 -29.10 21.45 10.41
CA GLN A 241 -28.10 20.40 10.17
C GLN A 241 -26.95 20.95 9.33
N LEU A 242 -25.72 20.59 9.68
CA LEU A 242 -24.53 20.82 8.87
C LEU A 242 -23.64 19.58 8.84
N THR A 243 -23.16 19.22 7.66
CA THR A 243 -22.15 18.17 7.50
C THR A 243 -20.77 18.80 7.47
N GLY A 244 -19.86 18.26 8.28
CA GLY A 244 -18.51 18.76 8.42
C GLY A 244 -17.47 17.65 8.45
N VAL A 245 -16.21 18.05 8.64
CA VAL A 245 -15.06 17.15 8.76
C VAL A 245 -14.58 17.10 10.21
N VAL A 246 -14.06 15.95 10.62
CA VAL A 246 -13.45 15.75 11.94
C VAL A 246 -11.95 15.63 11.77
N ILE A 247 -11.21 16.60 12.31
CA ILE A 247 -9.74 16.62 12.28
C ILE A 247 -9.17 17.20 13.58
N PRO A 248 -7.90 16.93 13.92
CA PRO A 248 -7.25 17.56 15.07
C PRO A 248 -7.13 19.08 14.94
N CYS A 249 -7.44 19.81 16.01
CA CYS A 249 -7.16 21.24 16.17
C CYS A 249 -5.66 21.50 16.04
N ARG A 250 -5.25 22.54 15.31
CA ARG A 250 -3.83 22.95 15.24
C ARG A 250 -3.42 23.88 16.37
N THR A 251 -4.39 24.59 16.92
CA THR A 251 -4.27 25.58 17.98
C THR A 251 -5.51 25.50 18.85
N ASP A 252 -5.39 25.96 20.08
CA ASP A 252 -6.54 26.10 20.97
C ASP A 252 -7.64 26.92 20.29
N THR A 253 -8.85 26.36 20.23
CA THR A 253 -9.96 26.93 19.47
C THR A 253 -11.24 26.88 20.30
N ALA A 254 -12.00 27.96 20.35
CA ALA A 254 -13.28 27.97 21.06
C ALA A 254 -14.33 27.12 20.34
N CYS A 255 -15.09 26.34 21.11
CA CYS A 255 -16.23 25.58 20.65
C CYS A 255 -17.44 26.50 20.45
N ALA A 256 -18.04 26.46 19.26
CA ALA A 256 -19.19 27.28 18.92
C ALA A 256 -20.49 26.90 19.67
N TRP A 257 -20.53 25.74 20.33
CA TRP A 257 -21.71 25.26 21.06
C TRP A 257 -21.66 25.61 22.55
N CYS A 258 -20.53 25.37 23.22
CA CYS A 258 -20.41 25.56 24.67
C CYS A 258 -19.54 26.76 25.07
N GLY A 259 -18.83 27.38 24.11
CA GLY A 259 -17.85 28.44 24.37
C GLY A 259 -16.53 27.96 24.98
N GLY A 260 -16.44 26.71 25.42
CA GLY A 260 -15.22 26.11 25.99
C GLY A 260 -14.09 25.95 24.97
N ILE A 261 -12.86 25.86 25.46
CA ILE A 261 -11.68 25.67 24.62
C ILE A 261 -11.54 24.21 24.18
N ILE A 262 -11.20 24.00 22.92
CA ILE A 262 -10.75 22.74 22.34
C ILE A 262 -9.22 22.82 22.21
N PRO A 263 -8.45 22.06 23.01
CA PRO A 263 -6.99 22.09 22.97
C PRO A 263 -6.41 21.72 21.61
N ALA A 264 -5.23 22.25 21.30
CA ALA A 264 -4.44 21.80 20.15
C ALA A 264 -4.16 20.29 20.21
N GLY A 265 -4.32 19.60 19.09
CA GLY A 265 -4.16 18.15 18.96
C GLY A 265 -5.43 17.34 19.21
N GLU A 266 -6.44 17.89 19.88
CA GLU A 266 -7.74 17.21 20.06
C GLU A 266 -8.58 17.24 18.78
N ALA A 267 -9.33 16.16 18.54
CA ALA A 267 -10.23 16.08 17.41
C ALA A 267 -11.41 17.05 17.57
N ALA A 268 -11.66 17.87 16.54
CA ALA A 268 -12.74 18.82 16.49
C ALA A 268 -13.56 18.65 15.21
N PHE A 269 -14.84 18.98 15.31
CA PHE A 269 -15.71 19.15 14.15
C PHE A 269 -15.45 20.51 13.51
N TYR A 270 -15.42 20.54 12.18
CA TYR A 270 -15.40 21.76 11.38
C TYR A 270 -16.45 21.67 10.28
N GLY A 271 -17.40 22.60 10.25
CA GLY A 271 -18.45 22.63 9.25
C GLY A 271 -18.87 24.06 8.90
N TYR A 272 -19.53 24.23 7.76
CA TYR A 272 -20.03 25.53 7.32
C TYR A 272 -21.54 25.58 7.39
N LEU A 273 -22.06 26.73 7.81
CA LEU A 273 -23.46 27.11 7.65
C LEU A 273 -23.48 28.56 7.18
N ASP A 274 -24.15 28.81 6.04
CA ASP A 274 -24.29 30.16 5.46
C ASP A 274 -22.93 30.91 5.35
N ASP A 275 -21.91 30.22 4.81
CA ASP A 275 -20.51 30.69 4.67
C ASP A 275 -19.72 30.95 5.96
N ARG A 276 -20.33 30.76 7.14
CA ARG A 276 -19.65 30.83 8.43
C ARG A 276 -19.10 29.47 8.84
N LEU A 277 -17.82 29.42 9.22
CA LEU A 277 -17.18 28.23 9.78
C LEU A 277 -17.57 28.08 11.25
N PHE A 278 -17.98 26.87 11.61
CA PHE A 278 -18.27 26.43 12.97
C PHE A 278 -17.27 25.36 13.37
N THR A 279 -16.67 25.53 14.55
CA THR A 279 -15.76 24.57 15.18
C THR A 279 -16.37 24.09 16.49
N GLY A 280 -16.33 22.80 16.79
CA GLY A 280 -16.94 22.28 18.02
C GLY A 280 -16.29 21.01 18.55
N HIS A 281 -16.42 20.79 19.87
CA HIS A 281 -16.12 19.48 20.45
C HIS A 281 -17.01 18.42 19.82
N LEU A 282 -16.49 17.20 19.66
CA LEU A 282 -17.28 16.08 19.12
C LEU A 282 -18.49 15.75 20.00
N LEU A 283 -18.38 15.95 21.32
CA LEU A 283 -19.51 15.75 22.24
C LEU A 283 -20.58 16.84 22.13
N CYS A 284 -20.18 18.09 21.88
CA CYS A 284 -21.12 19.21 21.79
C CYS A 284 -21.91 19.23 20.48
N THR A 285 -21.38 18.60 19.43
CA THR A 285 -22.00 18.54 18.10
C THR A 285 -23.10 17.48 17.99
N GLY A 286 -23.29 16.66 19.03
CA GLY A 286 -24.39 15.72 19.15
C GLY A 286 -24.10 14.36 18.51
N VAL A 287 -23.36 13.50 19.21
CA VAL A 287 -23.27 12.08 18.83
C VAL A 287 -24.56 11.37 19.26
N GLN A 288 -25.45 11.09 18.31
CA GLN A 288 -25.93 9.71 18.19
C GLN A 288 -25.00 9.00 17.20
N LYS A 289 -24.30 7.97 17.67
CA LYS A 289 -23.29 7.22 16.90
C LYS A 289 -23.86 6.75 15.55
N ALA A 290 -23.15 7.06 14.47
CA ALA A 290 -23.01 6.12 13.36
C ALA A 290 -21.65 6.34 12.67
N ALA A 291 -20.69 5.47 12.98
CA ALA A 291 -19.60 5.20 12.08
C ALA A 291 -20.18 4.47 10.85
N LYS A 292 -19.99 5.03 9.67
CA LYS A 292 -20.00 4.26 8.42
C LYS A 292 -18.79 4.70 7.62
N GLU A 293 -17.84 3.77 7.51
CA GLU A 293 -16.80 3.82 6.50
C GLU A 293 -17.48 3.71 5.12
N ILE A 294 -17.14 4.64 4.21
CA ILE A 294 -17.33 4.50 2.76
C ILE A 294 -15.95 4.33 2.17
#